data_AF-A0A3P9BL70-F1
#
_entry.id   AF-A0A3P9BL70-F1
#
_cell.length_a   1.000
_cell.length_b   1.000
_cell.length_c   1.000
_cell.angle_alpha   90.00
_cell.angle_beta   90.00
_cell.angle_gamma   90.00
#
_symmetry.space_group_name_H-M   'P 1'
#
loop_
_entity.id
_entity.type
_entity.pdbx_description
1 polymer ?
#
loop_
_entity_poly.entity_id
_entity_poly.type
_entity_poly.pdbx_seq_one_letter_code
_entity_poly.pdbx_strand_id
1 'polypeptide(L)'
;MPPPGVCLNIIEARYKKDGFGKFTKPQKFLGQDYEQLKQYCLTRGVSFIDETFLPDRRSIGQEILRHGILSPSELACVEWRRPAEIVRFPVLVLDGVSRFDFGQGKLGNCWFLASIGALTFQKSIFAEVAPLEQRFDENYCGIFHFRFWRFGQWEDVVIDDKLPTINGRLIFVHSKNQNEFWPALLEKAYAKYFYADIDICGLSPDFFNESDSSQWTTSVYEGRWVAGTTAGGCLNYRGIKSHCKCVETLNTYSIS
;
A
#
# COMPACT_ATOMS: atom_id res chain seq x y z
N MET A 1 24.70 29.62 -1.59
CA MET A 1 23.70 28.63 -1.11
C MET A 1 24.23 27.25 -1.45
N PRO A 2 24.12 26.24 -0.56
CA PRO A 2 24.60 24.90 -0.88
C PRO A 2 23.77 24.29 -2.04
N PRO A 3 24.36 23.38 -2.85
CA PRO A 3 23.69 22.81 -4.02
C PRO A 3 22.41 22.04 -3.65
N PRO A 4 21.36 22.07 -4.50
CA PRO A 4 20.16 21.25 -4.31
C PRO A 4 20.57 19.78 -4.36
N GLY A 5 20.47 19.07 -3.23
CA GLY A 5 20.92 17.68 -3.09
C GLY A 5 21.92 17.48 -1.95
N VAL A 6 22.74 18.48 -1.62
CA VAL A 6 23.64 18.40 -0.45
C VAL A 6 22.82 18.43 0.84
N CYS A 7 21.75 19.24 0.89
CA CYS A 7 20.82 19.21 2.02
C CYS A 7 20.06 17.88 2.12
N LEU A 8 19.59 17.31 1.01
CA LEU A 8 18.87 16.02 1.01
C LEU A 8 19.77 14.87 1.46
N ASN A 9 21.00 14.78 0.94
CA ASN A 9 21.97 13.76 1.35
C ASN A 9 22.40 13.93 2.81
N ILE A 10 22.55 15.17 3.30
CA ILE A 10 22.84 15.44 4.71
C ILE A 10 21.64 15.07 5.59
N ILE A 11 20.42 15.35 5.16
CA ILE A 11 19.18 15.02 5.86
C ILE A 11 19.00 13.50 5.91
N GLU A 12 19.16 12.79 4.79
CA GLU A 12 19.05 11.33 4.71
C GLU A 12 20.15 10.62 5.50
N ALA A 13 21.39 11.12 5.44
CA ALA A 13 22.50 10.62 6.26
C ALA A 13 22.28 10.89 7.75
N ARG A 14 21.69 12.02 8.14
CA ARG A 14 21.31 12.31 9.52
C ARG A 14 20.16 11.41 9.99
N TYR A 15 19.12 11.21 9.17
CA TYR A 15 18.02 10.29 9.46
C TYR A 15 18.51 8.85 9.69
N LYS A 16 19.40 8.34 8.83
CA LYS A 16 20.03 7.02 9.01
C LYS A 16 20.91 6.95 10.27
N LYS A 17 21.59 8.04 10.63
CA LYS A 17 22.44 8.14 11.84
C LYS A 17 21.61 8.16 13.14
N ASP A 18 20.42 8.76 13.11
CA ASP A 18 19.47 8.81 14.23
C ASP A 18 18.53 7.59 14.30
N GLY A 19 18.76 6.59 13.44
CA GLY A 19 18.05 5.30 13.43
C GLY A 19 16.68 5.30 12.77
N PHE A 20 16.30 6.37 12.06
CA PHE A 20 15.05 6.39 11.29
C PHE A 20 15.13 5.46 10.07
N GLY A 21 14.02 4.79 9.76
CA GLY A 21 13.94 3.77 8.71
C GLY A 21 14.44 2.39 9.15
N LYS A 22 14.88 2.24 10.40
CA LYS A 22 15.11 0.94 11.03
C LYS A 22 13.81 0.38 11.59
N PHE A 23 13.76 -0.93 11.79
CA PHE A 23 12.57 -1.62 12.32
C PHE A 23 12.06 -1.03 13.64
N THR A 24 12.96 -0.62 14.54
CA THR A 24 12.62 -0.05 15.85
C THR A 24 12.09 1.38 15.77
N LYS A 25 12.24 2.05 14.64
CA LYS A 25 11.80 3.43 14.42
C LYS A 25 11.45 3.62 12.93
N PRO A 26 10.34 3.00 12.48
CA PRO A 26 9.90 3.14 11.09
C PRO A 26 9.55 4.60 10.80
N GLN A 27 9.73 5.00 9.55
CA GLN A 27 9.28 6.29 9.05
C GLN A 27 7.75 6.31 9.01
N LYS A 28 7.15 7.43 9.38
CA LYS A 28 5.70 7.60 9.37
C LYS A 28 5.21 7.87 7.95
N PHE A 29 4.43 6.95 7.38
CA PHE A 29 3.85 7.17 6.05
C PHE A 29 2.87 8.34 6.10
N LEU A 30 3.01 9.29 5.17
CA LEU A 30 2.22 10.54 5.12
C LEU A 30 2.20 11.33 6.44
N GLY A 31 3.23 11.15 7.29
CA GLY A 31 3.34 11.82 8.59
C GLY A 31 2.37 11.33 9.67
N GLN A 32 1.59 10.27 9.43
CA GLN A 32 0.64 9.72 10.40
C GLN A 32 1.37 8.93 11.50
N ASP A 33 1.09 9.25 12.77
CA ASP A 33 1.64 8.54 13.94
C ASP A 33 0.55 7.68 14.57
N TYR A 34 0.69 6.35 14.46
CA TYR A 34 -0.29 5.38 14.98
C TYR A 34 -0.63 5.63 16.45
N GLU A 35 0.38 5.78 17.32
CA GLU A 35 0.14 5.87 18.76
C GLU A 35 -0.54 7.20 19.10
N GLN A 36 -0.11 8.31 18.51
CA GLN A 36 -0.75 9.62 18.74
C GLN A 36 -2.20 9.63 18.25
N LEU A 37 -2.46 9.09 17.06
CA LEU A 37 -3.81 9.03 16.48
C LEU A 37 -4.72 8.10 17.30
N LYS A 38 -4.20 6.96 17.76
CA LYS A 38 -4.93 6.03 18.64
C LYS A 38 -5.30 6.70 19.96
N GLN A 39 -4.33 7.33 20.64
CA GLN A 39 -4.58 8.04 21.89
C GLN A 39 -5.59 9.18 21.73
N TYR A 40 -5.52 9.94 20.62
CA TYR A 40 -6.50 10.96 20.30
C TYR A 40 -7.92 10.38 20.16
N CYS A 41 -8.07 9.29 19.41
CA CYS A 41 -9.36 8.64 19.18
C CYS A 41 -9.96 8.07 20.48
N LEU A 42 -9.13 7.40 21.29
CA LEU A 42 -9.54 6.87 22.59
C LEU A 42 -9.97 7.97 23.56
N THR A 43 -9.19 9.05 23.66
CA THR A 43 -9.49 10.18 24.56
C THR A 43 -10.80 10.88 24.19
N ARG A 44 -11.11 10.97 22.89
CA ARG A 44 -12.32 11.62 22.40
C ARG A 44 -13.53 10.69 22.28
N GLY A 45 -13.34 9.37 22.47
CA GLY A 45 -14.39 8.38 22.26
C GLY A 45 -14.89 8.33 20.81
N VAL A 46 -14.00 8.58 19.84
CA VAL A 46 -14.32 8.56 18.41
C VAL A 46 -13.59 7.43 17.71
N SER A 47 -14.16 6.90 16.62
CA SER A 47 -13.46 5.95 15.76
C SER A 47 -12.58 6.70 14.76
N PHE A 48 -11.37 6.18 14.52
CA PHE A 48 -10.47 6.70 13.51
C PHE A 48 -11.07 6.58 12.11
N ILE A 49 -10.89 7.64 11.32
CA ILE A 49 -11.22 7.70 9.90
C ILE A 49 -9.95 8.15 9.19
N ASP A 50 -9.54 7.40 8.18
CA ASP A 50 -8.31 7.68 7.47
C ASP A 50 -8.54 8.70 6.37
N GLU A 51 -8.27 9.97 6.68
CA GLU A 51 -8.46 11.08 5.73
C GLU A 51 -7.52 11.02 4.51
N THR A 52 -6.43 10.25 4.58
CA THR A 52 -5.48 10.07 3.47
C THR A 52 -5.83 8.86 2.58
N PHE A 53 -6.79 8.03 2.98
CA PHE A 53 -7.29 6.91 2.20
C PHE A 53 -8.79 6.72 2.48
N LEU A 54 -9.59 7.62 1.90
CA LEU A 54 -11.01 7.73 2.21
C LEU A 54 -11.80 6.47 1.79
N PRO A 55 -12.84 6.09 2.53
CA PRO A 55 -13.69 4.95 2.22
C PRO A 55 -14.68 5.29 1.09
N ASP A 56 -14.18 5.60 -0.10
CA ASP A 56 -14.98 5.93 -1.27
C ASP A 56 -14.49 5.22 -2.55
N ARG A 57 -15.20 5.45 -3.66
CA ARG A 57 -14.95 4.78 -4.95
C ARG A 57 -13.56 5.06 -5.51
N ARG A 58 -12.92 6.18 -5.16
CA ARG A 58 -11.58 6.54 -5.64
C ARG A 58 -10.53 5.58 -5.07
N SER A 59 -10.70 5.14 -3.82
CA SER A 59 -9.81 4.19 -3.14
C SER A 59 -9.96 2.74 -3.60
N ILE A 60 -11.06 2.42 -4.31
CA ILE A 60 -11.27 1.12 -4.96
C ILE A 60 -10.54 1.08 -6.31
N GLY A 61 -10.36 2.24 -6.97
CA GLY A 61 -9.69 2.38 -8.26
C GLY A 61 -10.59 2.10 -9.46
N GLN A 62 -10.37 2.82 -10.57
CA GLN A 62 -11.13 2.62 -11.82
C GLN A 62 -10.74 1.33 -12.55
N GLU A 63 -9.54 0.81 -12.29
CA GLU A 63 -9.02 -0.41 -12.92
C GLU A 63 -9.86 -1.64 -12.60
N ILE A 64 -10.60 -1.64 -11.48
CA ILE A 64 -11.53 -2.73 -11.12
C ILE A 64 -12.70 -2.83 -12.10
N LEU A 65 -13.15 -1.70 -12.66
CA LEU A 65 -14.13 -1.70 -13.74
C LEU A 65 -13.50 -2.12 -15.07
N ARG A 66 -12.30 -1.62 -15.38
CA ARG A 66 -11.61 -1.88 -16.65
C ARG A 66 -11.23 -3.33 -16.84
N HIS A 67 -10.84 -4.00 -15.75
CA HIS A 67 -10.52 -5.42 -15.75
C HIS A 67 -11.74 -6.32 -15.51
N GLY A 68 -12.96 -5.75 -15.42
CA GLY A 68 -14.19 -6.52 -15.25
C GLY A 68 -14.28 -7.26 -13.91
N ILE A 69 -13.55 -6.81 -12.89
CA ILE A 69 -13.53 -7.41 -11.56
C ILE A 69 -14.84 -7.14 -10.83
N LEU A 70 -15.40 -5.94 -11.03
CA LEU A 70 -16.78 -5.58 -10.66
C LEU A 70 -17.47 -4.93 -11.85
N SER A 71 -18.76 -5.20 -12.01
CA SER A 71 -19.64 -4.42 -12.89
C SER A 71 -19.92 -3.03 -12.30
N PRO A 72 -20.32 -2.03 -13.12
CA PRO A 72 -20.74 -0.72 -12.61
C PRO A 72 -21.86 -0.80 -11.56
N SER A 73 -22.78 -1.75 -11.73
CA SER A 73 -23.88 -2.00 -10.78
C SER A 73 -23.37 -2.58 -9.46
N GLU A 74 -22.43 -3.51 -9.49
CA GLU A 74 -21.79 -4.03 -8.26
C GLU A 74 -21.00 -2.93 -7.55
N LEU A 75 -20.25 -2.11 -8.29
CA LEU A 75 -19.52 -0.96 -7.71
C LEU A 75 -20.47 0.05 -7.07
N ALA A 76 -21.67 0.22 -7.65
CA ALA A 76 -22.69 1.10 -7.10
C ALA A 76 -23.24 0.62 -5.75
N CYS A 77 -23.22 -0.69 -5.51
CA CYS A 77 -23.67 -1.34 -4.28
C CYS A 77 -22.56 -1.48 -3.22
N VAL A 78 -21.34 -1.00 -3.48
CA VAL A 78 -20.25 -1.12 -2.50
C VAL A 78 -20.50 -0.22 -1.30
N GLU A 79 -20.46 -0.83 -0.12
CA GLU A 79 -20.57 -0.18 1.18
C GLU A 79 -19.30 -0.41 1.99
N TRP A 80 -18.78 0.64 2.62
CA TRP A 80 -17.60 0.55 3.47
C TRP A 80 -18.00 0.31 4.93
N ARG A 81 -17.76 -0.91 5.41
CA ARG A 81 -18.19 -1.36 6.74
C ARG A 81 -16.99 -1.73 7.61
N ARG A 82 -17.11 -1.52 8.92
CA ARG A 82 -16.11 -1.99 9.90
C ARG A 82 -16.33 -3.48 10.21
N PRO A 83 -15.30 -4.23 10.63
CA PRO A 83 -15.43 -5.63 11.05
C PRO A 83 -16.57 -5.89 12.04
N ALA A 84 -16.76 -4.99 13.01
CA ALA A 84 -17.84 -5.08 14.01
C ALA A 84 -19.26 -4.88 13.42
N GLU A 85 -19.38 -4.30 12.22
CA GLU A 85 -20.64 -4.17 11.48
C GLU A 85 -20.90 -5.35 10.54
N ILE A 86 -19.88 -6.20 10.32
CA ILE A 86 -19.90 -7.36 9.43
C ILE A 86 -20.15 -8.64 10.25
N VAL A 87 -19.44 -8.80 11.36
CA VAL A 87 -19.53 -9.97 12.25
C VAL A 87 -19.62 -9.56 13.72
N ARG A 88 -20.14 -10.47 14.56
CA ARG A 88 -20.37 -10.21 15.98
C ARG A 88 -19.09 -10.14 16.82
N PHE A 89 -18.07 -10.93 16.47
CA PHE A 89 -16.84 -11.07 17.25
C PHE A 89 -15.61 -11.00 16.34
N PRO A 90 -15.31 -9.80 15.79
CA PRO A 90 -14.14 -9.64 14.94
C PRO A 90 -12.86 -9.81 15.76
N VAL A 91 -11.88 -10.47 15.18
CA VAL A 91 -10.52 -10.60 15.69
C VAL A 91 -9.54 -10.25 14.59
N LEU A 92 -8.37 -9.73 14.95
CA LEU A 92 -7.34 -9.45 13.94
C LEU A 92 -6.77 -10.79 13.43
N VAL A 93 -6.32 -11.63 14.36
CA VAL A 93 -5.78 -12.97 14.13
C VAL A 93 -6.44 -13.92 15.12
N LEU A 94 -6.94 -15.08 14.65
CA LEU A 94 -7.64 -16.04 15.51
C LEU A 94 -6.70 -17.09 16.12
N ASP A 95 -6.04 -17.90 15.26
CA ASP A 95 -5.22 -19.06 15.68
C ASP A 95 -3.80 -18.97 15.09
N GLY A 96 -3.22 -17.76 15.17
CA GLY A 96 -1.96 -17.44 14.51
C GLY A 96 -2.16 -17.18 13.01
N VAL A 97 -1.04 -16.98 12.32
CA VAL A 97 -1.03 -16.57 10.91
C VAL A 97 -0.58 -17.74 10.05
N SER A 98 -1.34 -18.03 9.01
CA SER A 98 -1.13 -19.15 8.12
C SER A 98 -1.54 -18.80 6.69
N ARG A 99 -0.79 -19.32 5.72
CA ARG A 99 -1.14 -19.22 4.30
C ARG A 99 -2.51 -19.81 3.94
N PHE A 100 -3.06 -20.64 4.82
CA PHE A 100 -4.36 -21.28 4.60
C PHE A 100 -5.52 -20.42 5.11
N ASP A 101 -5.23 -19.34 5.82
CA ASP A 101 -6.23 -18.48 6.43
C ASP A 101 -7.03 -17.76 5.37
N PHE A 102 -6.46 -17.42 4.22
CA PHE A 102 -7.13 -16.62 3.19
C PHE A 102 -7.15 -17.34 1.83
N GLY A 103 -8.09 -16.91 0.99
CA GLY A 103 -8.19 -17.30 -0.41
C GLY A 103 -8.12 -16.06 -1.31
N GLN A 104 -7.78 -16.26 -2.59
CA GLN A 104 -7.83 -15.17 -3.56
C GLN A 104 -9.28 -14.68 -3.72
N GLY A 105 -9.50 -13.38 -3.53
CA GLY A 105 -10.77 -12.71 -3.81
C GLY A 105 -11.00 -12.56 -5.32
N LYS A 106 -11.92 -11.69 -5.73
CA LYS A 106 -12.12 -11.38 -7.17
C LYS A 106 -10.95 -10.61 -7.79
N LEU A 107 -10.09 -10.02 -6.97
CA LEU A 107 -8.94 -9.24 -7.41
C LEU A 107 -7.82 -10.17 -7.93
N GLY A 108 -7.21 -9.82 -9.06
CA GLY A 108 -6.08 -10.53 -9.66
C GLY A 108 -4.76 -10.36 -8.93
N ASN A 109 -4.76 -10.26 -7.59
CA ASN A 109 -3.59 -9.96 -6.77
C ASN A 109 -2.88 -11.22 -6.23
N CYS A 110 -2.89 -12.32 -7.00
CA CYS A 110 -2.27 -13.58 -6.62
C CYS A 110 -0.78 -13.42 -6.28
N TRP A 111 -0.08 -12.48 -6.91
CA TRP A 111 1.30 -12.13 -6.61
C TRP A 111 1.48 -11.62 -5.17
N PHE A 112 0.61 -10.72 -4.71
CA PHE A 112 0.62 -10.19 -3.34
C PHE A 112 0.28 -11.29 -2.33
N LEU A 113 -0.78 -12.06 -2.62
CA LEU A 113 -1.22 -13.14 -1.75
C LEU A 113 -0.20 -14.28 -1.64
N ALA A 114 0.54 -14.57 -2.71
CA ALA A 114 1.64 -15.52 -2.67
C ALA A 114 2.79 -15.02 -1.79
N SER A 115 3.14 -13.73 -1.89
CA SER A 115 4.15 -13.11 -1.03
C SER A 115 3.76 -13.13 0.43
N ILE A 116 2.52 -12.74 0.76
CA ILE A 116 1.99 -12.81 2.13
C ILE A 116 1.92 -14.26 2.62
N GLY A 117 1.47 -15.19 1.77
CA GLY A 117 1.44 -16.62 2.06
C GLY A 117 2.83 -17.17 2.41
N ALA A 118 3.86 -16.77 1.67
CA ALA A 118 5.25 -17.12 1.99
C ALA A 118 5.71 -16.49 3.32
N LEU A 119 5.32 -15.24 3.58
CA LEU A 119 5.68 -14.53 4.80
C LEU A 119 5.09 -15.18 6.06
N THR A 120 3.93 -15.84 5.97
CA THR A 120 3.34 -16.57 7.10
C THR A 120 4.23 -17.68 7.67
N PHE A 121 5.17 -18.22 6.88
CA PHE A 121 6.16 -19.20 7.36
C PHE A 121 7.29 -18.56 8.17
N GLN A 122 7.52 -17.25 8.02
CA GLN A 122 8.55 -16.49 8.71
C GLN A 122 7.93 -15.60 9.78
N LYS A 123 7.50 -16.21 10.89
CA LYS A 123 6.74 -15.54 11.96
C LYS A 123 7.42 -14.28 12.51
N SER A 124 8.75 -14.28 12.61
CA SER A 124 9.50 -13.09 13.07
C SER A 124 9.31 -11.93 12.11
N ILE A 125 9.55 -12.14 10.82
CA ILE A 125 9.40 -11.11 9.77
C ILE A 125 7.92 -10.72 9.62
N PHE A 126 7.00 -11.67 9.74
CA PHE A 126 5.57 -11.35 9.70
C PHE A 126 5.18 -10.40 10.83
N ALA A 127 5.65 -10.64 12.06
CA ALA A 127 5.42 -9.74 13.19
C ALA A 127 6.07 -8.36 12.97
N GLU A 128 7.09 -8.27 12.11
CA GLU A 128 7.64 -6.98 11.71
C GLU A 128 6.71 -6.21 10.75
N VAL A 129 6.06 -6.91 9.81
CA VAL A 129 5.14 -6.32 8.82
C VAL A 129 3.77 -6.03 9.42
N ALA A 130 3.26 -6.92 10.26
CA ALA A 130 1.94 -6.83 10.88
C ALA A 130 2.09 -6.99 12.40
N PRO A 131 2.22 -5.87 13.14
CA PRO A 131 2.32 -5.90 14.60
C PRO A 131 1.07 -6.57 15.20
N LEU A 132 1.26 -7.70 15.89
CA LEU A 132 0.17 -8.60 16.33
C LEU A 132 -0.46 -8.19 17.67
N GLU A 133 0.03 -7.13 18.31
CA GLU A 133 -0.51 -6.54 19.53
C GLU A 133 -1.85 -5.80 19.30
N GLN A 134 -2.20 -5.55 18.05
CA GLN A 134 -3.43 -4.85 17.66
C GLN A 134 -4.66 -5.76 17.82
N ARG A 135 -5.71 -5.25 18.48
CA ARG A 135 -6.87 -6.05 18.91
C ARG A 135 -8.18 -5.29 18.78
N PHE A 136 -9.26 -6.06 18.72
CA PHE A 136 -10.65 -5.57 18.84
C PHE A 136 -11.11 -5.69 20.30
N ASP A 137 -10.43 -4.95 21.20
CA ASP A 137 -10.64 -5.00 22.66
C ASP A 137 -11.14 -3.65 23.22
N GLU A 138 -11.04 -3.41 24.53
CA GLU A 138 -11.45 -2.16 25.16
C GLU A 138 -10.70 -0.91 24.63
N ASN A 139 -9.53 -1.08 24.01
CA ASN A 139 -8.75 0.01 23.42
C ASN A 139 -8.95 0.09 21.89
N TYR A 140 -10.00 -0.54 21.37
CA TYR A 140 -10.39 -0.46 19.98
C TYR A 140 -11.00 0.91 19.65
N CYS A 141 -10.45 1.57 18.64
CA CYS A 141 -11.02 2.76 18.04
C CYS A 141 -10.98 2.72 16.50
N GLY A 142 -10.95 1.53 15.90
CA GLY A 142 -11.00 1.35 14.45
C GLY A 142 -9.75 1.82 13.69
N ILE A 143 -8.60 1.84 14.35
CA ILE A 143 -7.28 2.18 13.80
C ILE A 143 -6.36 0.96 13.84
N PHE A 144 -5.63 0.74 12.75
CA PHE A 144 -4.62 -0.31 12.63
C PHE A 144 -3.38 0.26 11.90
N HIS A 145 -2.26 -0.45 11.97
CA HIS A 145 -1.06 -0.11 11.22
C HIS A 145 -0.28 -1.35 10.77
N PHE A 146 0.43 -1.19 9.67
CA PHE A 146 1.29 -2.21 9.06
C PHE A 146 2.58 -1.56 8.58
N ARG A 147 3.66 -2.34 8.49
CA ARG A 147 4.98 -1.86 8.12
C ARG A 147 5.42 -2.47 6.80
N PHE A 148 5.89 -1.61 5.91
CA PHE A 148 6.44 -2.04 4.63
C PHE A 148 7.88 -1.57 4.49
N TRP A 149 8.71 -2.40 3.84
CA TRP A 149 10.10 -2.06 3.55
C TRP A 149 10.22 -1.53 2.13
N ARG A 150 10.77 -0.32 1.98
CA ARG A 150 10.99 0.29 0.67
C ARG A 150 12.20 1.21 0.68
N PHE A 151 12.96 1.20 -0.42
CA PHE A 151 14.16 2.03 -0.61
C PHE A 151 15.14 2.02 0.58
N GLY A 152 15.26 0.86 1.23
CA GLY A 152 16.18 0.65 2.35
C GLY A 152 15.66 1.17 3.70
N GLN A 153 14.36 1.42 3.83
CA GLN A 153 13.74 1.96 5.03
C GLN A 153 12.40 1.26 5.33
N TRP A 154 12.09 1.09 6.62
CA TRP A 154 10.76 0.69 7.07
C TRP A 154 9.84 1.91 7.16
N GLU A 155 8.65 1.78 6.60
CA GLU A 155 7.57 2.77 6.68
C GLU A 155 6.35 2.18 7.39
N ASP A 156 5.81 2.92 8.35
CA ASP A 156 4.63 2.58 9.15
C ASP A 156 3.39 3.23 8.53
N VAL A 157 2.47 2.40 8.06
CA VAL A 157 1.26 2.79 7.35
C VAL A 157 0.07 2.58 8.27
N VAL A 158 -0.51 3.69 8.71
CA VAL A 158 -1.74 3.72 9.52
C VAL A 158 -2.95 3.60 8.60
N ILE A 159 -3.97 2.84 8.98
CA ILE A 159 -5.25 2.76 8.28
C ILE A 159 -6.41 2.74 9.28
N ASP A 160 -7.60 3.14 8.82
CA ASP A 160 -8.84 2.73 9.48
C ASP A 160 -9.25 1.31 9.05
N ASP A 161 -10.18 0.70 9.78
CA ASP A 161 -10.68 -0.65 9.49
C ASP A 161 -11.94 -0.70 8.64
N LYS A 162 -12.35 0.38 7.97
CA LYS A 162 -13.46 0.29 7.01
C LYS A 162 -13.01 -0.54 5.81
N LEU A 163 -13.76 -1.58 5.49
CA LEU A 163 -13.48 -2.47 4.37
C LEU A 163 -14.64 -2.42 3.37
N PRO A 164 -14.36 -2.52 2.06
CA PRO A 164 -15.40 -2.49 1.05
C PRO A 164 -16.15 -3.82 1.02
N THR A 165 -17.47 -3.72 1.05
CA THR A 165 -18.39 -4.86 1.11
C THR A 165 -19.52 -4.72 0.10
N ILE A 166 -20.07 -5.85 -0.33
CA ILE A 166 -21.36 -5.92 -1.04
C ILE A 166 -22.24 -6.88 -0.25
N ASN A 167 -23.43 -6.43 0.14
CA ASN A 167 -24.36 -7.20 0.97
C ASN A 167 -23.71 -7.71 2.27
N GLY A 168 -22.87 -6.88 2.90
CA GLY A 168 -22.15 -7.25 4.13
C GLY A 168 -21.04 -8.28 3.95
N ARG A 169 -20.62 -8.60 2.71
CA ARG A 169 -19.50 -9.51 2.44
C ARG A 169 -18.33 -8.75 1.84
N LEU A 170 -17.12 -9.05 2.32
CA LEU A 170 -15.87 -8.49 1.77
C LEU A 170 -15.74 -8.85 0.28
N ILE A 171 -15.35 -7.87 -0.54
CA ILE A 171 -15.21 -8.05 -2.00
C ILE A 171 -13.78 -8.42 -2.42
N PHE A 172 -12.79 -8.15 -1.56
CA PHE A 172 -11.38 -8.44 -1.79
C PHE A 172 -10.89 -9.61 -0.93
N VAL A 173 -9.61 -9.62 -0.55
CA VAL A 173 -9.09 -10.72 0.27
C VAL A 173 -9.84 -10.78 1.59
N HIS A 174 -10.11 -12.00 2.03
CA HIS A 174 -10.74 -12.28 3.31
C HIS A 174 -10.23 -13.61 3.83
N SER A 175 -10.26 -13.77 5.15
CA SER A 175 -10.02 -15.06 5.76
C SER A 175 -11.18 -16.02 5.47
N LYS A 176 -10.89 -17.31 5.42
CA LYS A 176 -11.87 -18.40 5.44
C LYS A 176 -12.67 -18.37 6.74
N ASN A 177 -12.06 -17.89 7.82
CA ASN A 177 -12.79 -17.58 9.03
C ASN A 177 -13.36 -16.16 8.93
N GLN A 178 -14.67 -16.04 8.99
CA GLN A 178 -15.36 -14.75 8.84
C GLN A 178 -15.05 -13.77 9.98
N ASN A 179 -14.53 -14.27 11.11
CA ASN A 179 -14.15 -13.42 12.24
C ASN A 179 -12.73 -12.88 12.13
N GLU A 180 -11.91 -13.31 11.17
CA GLU A 180 -10.49 -12.95 11.08
C GLU A 180 -10.21 -11.93 9.96
N PHE A 181 -9.59 -10.81 10.32
CA PHE A 181 -9.49 -9.64 9.44
C PHE A 181 -8.07 -9.23 9.05
N TRP A 182 -7.02 -9.85 9.59
CA TRP A 182 -5.64 -9.49 9.24
C TRP A 182 -5.35 -9.49 7.72
N PRO A 183 -5.86 -10.44 6.88
CA PRO A 183 -5.54 -10.42 5.46
C PRO A 183 -6.13 -9.19 4.77
N ALA A 184 -7.39 -8.88 5.10
CA ALA A 184 -8.14 -7.78 4.50
C ALA A 184 -7.55 -6.41 4.89
N LEU A 185 -7.17 -6.26 6.16
CA LEU A 185 -6.56 -5.02 6.66
C LEU A 185 -5.13 -4.84 6.12
N LEU A 186 -4.36 -5.92 6.00
CA LEU A 186 -3.02 -5.86 5.39
C LEU A 186 -3.08 -5.52 3.90
N GLU A 187 -4.01 -6.11 3.15
CA GLU A 187 -4.25 -5.76 1.75
C GLU A 187 -4.65 -4.28 1.61
N LYS A 188 -5.54 -3.77 2.48
CA LYS A 188 -5.91 -2.35 2.49
C LYS A 188 -4.72 -1.44 2.76
N ALA A 189 -3.89 -1.75 3.75
CA ALA A 189 -2.70 -0.96 4.05
C ALA A 189 -1.71 -0.95 2.89
N TYR A 190 -1.54 -2.09 2.22
CA TYR A 190 -0.71 -2.19 1.03
C TYR A 190 -1.29 -1.41 -0.15
N ALA A 191 -2.61 -1.44 -0.36
CA ALA A 191 -3.29 -0.64 -1.36
C ALA A 191 -3.07 0.86 -1.10
N LYS A 192 -3.29 1.33 0.14
CA LYS A 192 -2.98 2.71 0.53
C LYS A 192 -1.52 3.07 0.23
N TYR A 193 -0.60 2.23 0.67
CA TYR A 193 0.85 2.47 0.53
C TYR A 193 1.26 2.61 -0.94
N PHE A 194 0.71 1.78 -1.82
CA PHE A 194 1.04 1.79 -3.24
C PHE A 194 0.30 2.89 -4.01
N TYR A 195 -0.99 3.10 -3.76
CA TYR A 195 -1.80 4.06 -4.51
C TYR A 195 -1.60 5.52 -4.07
N ALA A 196 -1.25 5.78 -2.81
CA ALA A 196 -0.94 7.14 -2.37
C ALA A 196 0.46 7.60 -2.81
N ASP A 197 1.34 6.68 -3.19
CA ASP A 197 2.68 7.00 -3.71
C ASP A 197 2.76 6.97 -5.25
N ILE A 198 1.72 6.48 -5.93
CA ILE A 198 1.44 6.87 -7.32
C ILE A 198 0.87 8.29 -7.30
N ASP A 199 1.66 9.24 -6.83
CA ASP A 199 1.52 10.61 -7.28
C ASP A 199 1.73 10.55 -8.80
N ILE A 200 0.70 10.98 -9.51
CA ILE A 200 0.66 11.10 -10.95
C ILE A 200 1.91 11.86 -11.40
N CYS A 201 2.92 11.13 -11.91
CA CYS A 201 3.96 11.71 -12.74
C CYS A 201 3.37 12.07 -14.12
N GLY A 202 2.31 12.87 -14.11
CA GLY A 202 1.77 13.52 -15.30
C GLY A 202 2.58 14.78 -15.53
N LEU A 203 3.66 14.68 -16.31
CA LEU A 203 4.40 15.86 -16.78
C LEU A 203 3.70 16.55 -17.98
N SER A 204 2.38 16.48 -18.11
CA SER A 204 1.64 17.30 -19.07
C SER A 204 0.32 17.83 -18.51
N PRO A 205 -0.05 19.10 -18.79
CA PRO A 205 -1.32 19.68 -18.37
C PRO A 205 -2.54 19.14 -19.15
N ASP A 206 -2.32 18.26 -20.14
CA ASP A 206 -3.34 17.88 -21.13
C ASP A 206 -4.40 16.90 -20.63
N PHE A 207 -4.37 16.53 -19.35
CA PHE A 207 -5.31 15.55 -18.78
C PHE A 207 -6.76 16.04 -18.72
N PHE A 208 -7.04 17.32 -19.01
CA PHE A 208 -8.40 17.87 -18.98
C PHE A 208 -9.14 17.84 -20.32
N ASN A 209 -8.52 17.37 -21.42
CA ASN A 209 -9.26 17.17 -22.66
C ASN A 209 -9.65 15.71 -22.84
N GLU A 210 -10.96 15.48 -22.73
CA GLU A 210 -11.69 14.20 -22.81
C GLU A 210 -11.71 13.59 -24.22
N SER A 211 -10.65 13.75 -25.00
CA SER A 211 -10.58 13.28 -26.38
C SER A 211 -9.15 12.93 -26.79
N ASP A 212 -8.70 11.71 -26.50
CA ASP A 212 -8.22 10.78 -27.52
C ASP A 212 -7.61 9.51 -26.89
N SER A 213 -7.69 8.44 -27.67
CA SER A 213 -7.20 7.09 -27.39
C SER A 213 -5.74 7.05 -26.90
N SER A 214 -5.53 7.11 -25.59
CA SER A 214 -4.20 6.90 -25.01
C SER A 214 -4.05 5.42 -24.63
N GLN A 215 -3.43 4.63 -25.51
CA GLN A 215 -3.03 3.26 -25.21
C GLN A 215 -1.76 3.25 -24.36
N TRP A 216 -1.81 2.60 -23.21
CA TRP A 216 -0.62 2.35 -22.38
C TRP A 216 0.37 1.49 -23.16
N THR A 217 1.63 1.95 -23.29
CA THR A 217 2.70 1.16 -23.91
C THR A 217 3.81 0.89 -22.90
N THR A 218 3.99 -0.38 -22.53
CA THR A 218 5.08 -0.85 -21.66
C THR A 218 6.29 -1.22 -22.52
N SER A 219 7.49 -0.75 -22.17
CA SER A 219 8.74 -1.09 -22.88
C SER A 219 9.81 -1.57 -21.90
N VAL A 220 10.38 -2.75 -22.17
CA VAL A 220 11.48 -3.37 -21.39
C VAL A 220 12.70 -3.49 -22.30
N TYR A 221 13.90 -3.17 -21.79
CA TYR A 221 15.16 -3.35 -22.52
C TYR A 221 16.14 -4.14 -21.66
N GLU A 222 16.52 -5.33 -22.12
CA GLU A 222 17.55 -6.16 -21.49
C GLU A 222 18.94 -5.86 -22.10
N GLY A 223 19.95 -5.70 -21.24
CA GLY A 223 21.23 -5.10 -21.59
C GLY A 223 22.20 -5.99 -22.38
N ARG A 224 22.83 -5.40 -23.41
CA ARG A 224 24.22 -5.67 -23.80
C ARG A 224 24.99 -4.35 -23.87
N TRP A 225 26.18 -4.31 -23.28
CA TRP A 225 27.09 -3.16 -23.38
C TRP A 225 27.64 -3.04 -24.80
N VAL A 226 27.52 -1.86 -25.41
CA VAL A 226 28.17 -1.50 -26.68
C VAL A 226 29.18 -0.39 -26.40
N ALA A 227 30.44 -0.63 -26.77
CA ALA A 227 31.52 0.34 -26.59
C ALA A 227 31.24 1.63 -27.37
N GLY A 228 31.27 2.78 -26.69
CA GLY A 228 31.07 4.11 -27.30
C GLY A 228 29.84 4.91 -26.84
N THR A 229 29.06 4.43 -25.87
CA THR A 229 27.83 5.13 -25.40
C THR A 229 27.99 5.62 -23.96
N THR A 230 27.66 6.89 -23.68
CA THR A 230 27.78 7.49 -22.34
C THR A 230 26.47 7.31 -21.53
N ALA A 231 26.61 7.00 -20.24
CA ALA A 231 25.51 7.06 -19.27
C ALA A 231 25.34 8.52 -18.79
N GLY A 232 24.45 9.29 -19.42
CA GLY A 232 24.27 10.73 -19.19
C GLY A 232 23.26 11.10 -18.09
N GLY A 233 23.61 12.12 -17.27
CA GLY A 233 22.80 12.75 -16.20
C GLY A 233 22.01 14.01 -16.61
N CYS A 234 21.53 14.79 -15.61
CA CYS A 234 20.46 15.84 -15.61
C CYS A 234 20.76 17.19 -16.34
N LEU A 235 19.71 17.91 -16.79
CA LEU A 235 19.70 18.88 -17.92
C LEU A 235 19.45 20.37 -17.57
N ASN A 236 19.86 20.87 -16.40
CA ASN A 236 20.11 22.33 -16.28
C ASN A 236 21.58 22.70 -16.53
N TYR A 237 22.34 21.75 -17.09
CA TYR A 237 23.47 22.05 -17.92
C TYR A 237 22.93 22.45 -19.30
N ARG A 238 23.25 23.66 -19.79
CA ARG A 238 22.89 24.07 -21.15
C ARG A 238 23.59 23.15 -22.16
N GLY A 239 22.90 22.09 -22.56
CA GLY A 239 23.38 21.11 -23.52
C GLY A 239 22.76 19.72 -23.31
N ILE A 240 21.57 19.53 -23.88
CA ILE A 240 20.94 18.24 -24.30
C ILE A 240 20.38 17.27 -23.23
N LYS A 241 19.11 16.89 -23.49
CA LYS A 241 18.05 16.12 -22.79
C LYS A 241 18.44 14.94 -21.90
N SER A 242 18.01 14.98 -20.65
CA SER A 242 18.12 13.90 -19.65
C SER A 242 16.78 13.24 -19.37
N HIS A 243 16.76 11.90 -19.39
CA HIS A 243 15.62 11.05 -19.02
C HIS A 243 15.91 10.38 -17.67
N CYS A 244 15.01 10.51 -16.69
CA CYS A 244 15.04 9.69 -15.47
C CYS A 244 14.22 8.40 -15.70
N LYS A 245 14.77 7.25 -15.29
CA LYS A 245 14.08 5.95 -15.22
C LYS A 245 14.31 5.36 -13.83
N CYS A 246 13.24 5.09 -13.09
CA CYS A 246 13.25 4.16 -11.96
C CYS A 246 12.57 2.87 -12.40
N VAL A 247 13.26 1.76 -12.21
CA VAL A 247 12.83 0.40 -12.54
C VAL A 247 12.70 -0.33 -11.20
N GLU A 248 11.49 -0.73 -10.83
CA GLU A 248 11.29 -1.88 -9.94
C GLU A 248 10.74 -3.02 -10.79
N THR A 249 11.66 -3.88 -11.24
CA THR A 249 11.37 -5.18 -11.87
C THR A 249 10.91 -6.16 -10.80
N LEU A 250 9.64 -6.57 -10.82
CA LEU A 250 9.20 -7.83 -10.23
C LEU A 250 9.04 -8.84 -11.37
N ASN A 251 10.03 -9.73 -11.51
CA ASN A 251 9.98 -10.85 -12.45
C ASN A 251 8.90 -11.85 -12.01
N THR A 252 7.85 -12.03 -12.81
CA THR A 252 6.97 -13.20 -12.73
C THR A 252 7.40 -14.21 -13.79
N TYR A 253 7.87 -15.38 -13.36
CA TYR A 253 7.99 -16.55 -14.23
C TYR A 253 6.62 -17.22 -14.38
N SER A 254 6.19 -17.49 -15.61
CA SER A 254 5.15 -18.48 -15.90
C SER A 254 5.82 -19.70 -16.54
N ILE A 255 5.68 -20.86 -15.91
CA ILE A 255 6.01 -22.15 -16.52
C ILE A 255 4.88 -22.48 -17.50
N SER A 256 5.26 -22.76 -18.76
CA SER A 256 4.40 -23.31 -19.81
C SER A 256 3.95 -24.74 -19.48
#